data_AF-A0A7V9N8U6-F1
#
_entry.id   AF-A0A7V9N8U6-F1
#
_cell.length_a   1.000
_cell.length_b   1.000
_cell.length_c   1.000
_cell.angle_alpha   90.00
_cell.angle_beta   90.00
_cell.angle_gamma   90.00
#
_symmetry.space_group_name_H-M   'P 1'
#
loop_
_entity.id
_entity.type
_entity.pdbx_description
1 polymer ?
#
loop_
_entity_poly.entity_id
_entity_poly.type
_entity_poly.pdbx_seq_one_letter_code
_entity_poly.pdbx_strand_id
1 'polypeptide(L)'
;GLALAYQIALGIGLHNLGEGLAIGAAFALGEAALGVFLILGFTLHNVTEGIGIAAPVVRDRPALPHFLALAALAGAPAILGTWIGAFVYSPFWTTIFLAIGIGAILQVIVEVSRLIRRAQERAGEPALTWATFGGAAAGIAVMYLTALLVAA
;
A
#
# COMPACT_ATOMS: atom_id res chain seq x y z
N GLY A 1 11.02 -14.50 3.75
CA GLY A 1 10.16 -13.32 3.55
C GLY A 1 9.77 -13.07 2.11
N LEU A 2 10.64 -13.35 1.15
CA LEU A 2 10.52 -12.82 -0.22
C LEU A 2 9.22 -13.18 -0.96
N ALA A 3 8.75 -14.44 -0.90
CA ALA A 3 7.50 -14.83 -1.55
C ALA A 3 6.28 -14.06 -0.99
N LEU A 4 6.23 -13.86 0.32
CA LEU A 4 5.20 -13.04 0.98
C LEU A 4 5.30 -11.58 0.53
N ALA A 5 6.51 -11.01 0.47
CA ALA A 5 6.71 -9.64 -0.03
C ALA A 5 6.19 -9.45 -1.47
N TYR A 6 6.40 -10.42 -2.36
CA TYR A 6 5.87 -10.37 -3.73
C TYR A 6 4.34 -10.49 -3.79
N GLN A 7 3.73 -11.31 -2.94
CA GLN A 7 2.26 -11.40 -2.85
C GLN A 7 1.65 -10.09 -2.36
N ILE A 8 2.27 -9.45 -1.36
CA ILE A 8 1.87 -8.15 -0.85
C ILE A 8 2.02 -7.08 -1.95
N ALA A 9 3.19 -7.01 -2.60
CA ALA A 9 3.45 -6.06 -3.68
C ALA A 9 2.50 -6.23 -4.87
N LEU A 10 2.09 -7.46 -5.21
CA LEU A 10 1.10 -7.71 -6.25
C LEU A 10 -0.28 -7.15 -5.85
N GLY A 11 -0.74 -7.43 -4.63
CA GLY A 11 -2.03 -6.95 -4.16
C GLY A 11 -2.09 -5.42 -4.07
N ILE A 12 -1.02 -4.81 -3.56
CA ILE A 12 -0.85 -3.35 -3.52
C ILE A 12 -0.74 -2.77 -4.92
N GLY A 13 -0.02 -3.43 -5.85
CA GLY A 13 0.00 -3.01 -7.24
C GLY A 13 -1.40 -2.96 -7.86
N LEU A 14 -2.22 -3.99 -7.65
CA LEU A 14 -3.61 -3.98 -8.13
C LEU A 14 -4.46 -2.88 -7.47
N HIS A 15 -4.20 -2.53 -6.21
CA HIS A 15 -4.82 -1.37 -5.56
C HIS A 15 -4.42 -0.06 -6.25
N ASN A 16 -3.12 0.13 -6.48
CA ASN A 16 -2.54 1.34 -7.05
C ASN A 16 -2.98 1.57 -8.49
N LEU A 17 -3.37 0.52 -9.22
CA LEU A 17 -4.07 0.66 -10.50
C LEU A 17 -5.36 1.48 -10.36
N GLY A 18 -6.15 1.24 -9.32
CA GLY A 18 -7.37 1.99 -9.01
C GLY A 18 -7.10 3.46 -8.66
N GLU A 19 -6.06 3.72 -7.86
CA GLU A 19 -5.57 5.07 -7.57
C GLU A 19 -5.16 5.82 -8.84
N GLY A 20 -4.40 5.14 -9.69
CA GLY A 20 -4.01 5.65 -11.00
C GLY A 20 -5.21 6.04 -11.84
N LEU A 21 -6.23 5.17 -11.95
CA LEU A 21 -7.46 5.43 -12.68
C LEU A 21 -8.15 6.71 -12.19
N ALA A 22 -8.19 6.93 -10.87
CA ALA A 22 -8.78 8.13 -10.26
C ALA A 22 -8.00 9.41 -10.62
N ILE A 23 -6.66 9.37 -10.54
CA ILE A 23 -5.80 10.49 -10.95
C ILE A 23 -6.03 10.81 -12.43
N GLY A 24 -5.97 9.80 -13.31
CA GLY A 24 -6.16 9.98 -14.74
C GLY A 24 -7.52 10.58 -15.09
N ALA A 25 -8.58 10.10 -14.45
CA ALA A 25 -9.93 10.60 -14.64
C ALA A 25 -10.09 12.07 -14.20
N ALA A 26 -9.49 12.46 -13.07
CA ALA A 26 -9.51 13.85 -12.62
C ALA A 26 -8.88 14.79 -13.65
N PHE A 27 -7.74 14.42 -14.25
CA PHE A 27 -7.12 15.20 -15.32
C PHE A 27 -7.96 15.20 -16.61
N ALA A 28 -8.57 14.08 -16.99
CA ALA A 28 -9.44 13.99 -18.16
C ALA A 28 -10.67 14.89 -18.06
N LEU A 29 -11.19 15.09 -16.84
CA LEU A 29 -12.31 15.98 -16.55
C LEU A 29 -11.91 17.47 -16.42
N GLY A 30 -10.62 17.79 -16.56
CA GLY A 30 -10.11 19.15 -16.41
C GLY A 30 -9.92 19.60 -14.95
N GLU A 31 -10.14 18.70 -13.98
CA GLU A 31 -10.06 18.96 -12.54
C GLU A 31 -8.60 18.86 -12.06
N ALA A 32 -7.73 19.73 -12.55
CA ALA A 32 -6.30 19.69 -12.27
C ALA A 32 -5.97 19.79 -10.77
N ALA A 33 -6.73 20.59 -10.01
CA ALA A 33 -6.56 20.70 -8.56
C ALA A 33 -6.84 19.37 -7.85
N LEU A 34 -7.91 18.67 -8.24
CA LEU A 34 -8.23 17.33 -7.73
C LEU A 34 -7.16 16.31 -8.13
N GLY A 35 -6.68 16.35 -9.38
CA GLY A 35 -5.61 15.46 -9.84
C GLY A 35 -4.32 15.62 -9.05
N VAL A 36 -3.89 16.86 -8.79
CA VAL A 36 -2.70 17.16 -7.98
C VAL A 36 -2.90 16.72 -6.53
N PHE A 37 -4.07 17.00 -5.95
CA PHE A 37 -4.42 16.54 -4.60
C PHE A 37 -4.32 15.01 -4.47
N LEU A 38 -4.89 14.27 -5.42
CA LEU A 38 -4.83 12.80 -5.43
C LEU A 38 -3.40 12.28 -5.59
N ILE A 39 -2.58 12.91 -6.44
CA ILE A 39 -1.16 12.53 -6.58
C ILE A 39 -0.43 12.68 -5.25
N LEU A 40 -0.56 13.82 -4.57
CA LEU A 40 0.11 14.05 -3.29
C LEU A 40 -0.39 13.08 -2.22
N GLY A 41 -1.70 12.88 -2.17
CA GLY A 41 -2.36 11.96 -1.24
C GLY A 41 -1.89 10.51 -1.38
N PHE A 42 -2.01 9.96 -2.57
CA PHE A 42 -1.61 8.59 -2.85
C PHE A 42 -0.09 8.41 -2.77
N THR A 43 0.71 9.40 -3.15
CA THR A 43 2.17 9.31 -2.94
C THR A 43 2.51 9.13 -1.47
N LEU A 44 1.90 9.91 -0.59
CA LEU A 44 2.14 9.81 0.85
C LEU A 44 1.65 8.47 1.42
N HIS A 45 0.48 8.00 0.95
CA HIS A 45 -0.06 6.69 1.30
C HIS A 45 0.88 5.55 0.88
N ASN A 46 1.34 5.56 -0.37
CA ASN A 46 2.14 4.49 -1.00
C ASN A 46 3.54 4.36 -0.38
N VAL A 47 4.07 5.43 0.23
CA VAL A 47 5.28 5.35 1.07
C VAL A 47 5.05 4.42 2.27
N THR A 48 3.89 4.49 2.92
CA THR A 48 3.57 3.65 4.08
C THR A 48 3.32 2.19 3.67
N GLU A 49 2.72 1.97 2.50
CA GLU A 49 2.55 0.64 1.91
C GLU A 49 3.89 -0.06 1.61
N GLY A 50 4.89 0.71 1.17
CA GLY A 50 6.26 0.22 0.93
C GLY A 50 6.90 -0.41 2.17
N ILE A 51 6.58 0.11 3.36
CA ILE A 51 7.03 -0.48 4.64
C ILE A 51 6.40 -1.86 4.84
N GLY A 52 5.12 -2.01 4.50
CA GLY A 52 4.40 -3.29 4.55
C GLY A 52 5.00 -4.34 3.60
N ILE A 53 5.40 -3.92 2.39
CA ILE A 53 6.08 -4.79 1.42
C ILE A 53 7.46 -5.23 1.93
N ALA A 54 8.19 -4.33 2.59
CA ALA A 54 9.55 -4.61 3.09
C ALA A 54 9.56 -5.42 4.40
N ALA A 55 8.51 -5.36 5.22
CA ALA A 55 8.46 -5.99 6.54
C ALA A 55 8.78 -7.50 6.54
N PRO A 56 8.25 -8.33 5.62
CA PRO A 56 8.56 -9.76 5.58
C PRO A 56 10.03 -10.10 5.30
N VAL A 57 10.78 -9.20 4.66
CA VAL A 57 12.17 -9.42 4.22
C VAL A 57 13.20 -8.67 5.07
N VAL A 58 12.79 -8.00 6.14
CA VAL A 58 13.68 -7.20 6.98
C VAL A 58 14.82 -8.01 7.63
N ARG A 59 14.62 -9.31 7.85
CA ARG A 59 15.64 -10.24 8.36
C ARG A 59 16.34 -11.05 7.27
N ASP A 60 15.89 -10.91 6.03
CA ASP A 60 16.49 -11.55 4.86
C ASP A 60 17.57 -10.63 4.27
N ARG A 61 18.49 -11.18 3.47
CA ARG A 61 19.47 -10.40 2.67
C ARG A 61 19.18 -10.59 1.17
N PRO A 62 18.00 -10.20 0.66
CA PRO A 62 17.67 -10.40 -0.75
C PRO A 62 18.58 -9.55 -1.64
N ALA A 63 18.89 -10.06 -2.83
CA ALA A 63 19.66 -9.32 -3.83
C ALA A 63 18.94 -8.02 -4.24
N LEU A 64 19.71 -6.97 -4.55
CA LEU A 64 19.20 -5.65 -4.94
C LEU A 64 18.10 -5.67 -6.03
N PRO A 65 18.16 -6.53 -7.06
CA PRO A 65 17.11 -6.60 -8.09
C PRO A 65 15.71 -6.93 -7.55
N HIS A 66 15.60 -7.60 -6.39
CA HIS A 66 14.30 -7.87 -5.79
C HIS A 66 13.61 -6.60 -5.32
N PHE A 67 14.34 -5.61 -4.80
CA PHE A 67 13.74 -4.33 -4.39
C PHE A 67 13.21 -3.55 -5.60
N LEU A 68 13.95 -3.57 -6.73
CA LEU A 68 13.48 -2.98 -7.98
C LEU A 68 12.22 -3.69 -8.49
N ALA A 69 12.19 -5.02 -8.45
CA ALA A 69 11.03 -5.80 -8.88
C ALA A 69 9.82 -5.57 -7.98
N LEU A 70 10.01 -5.49 -6.65
CA LEU A 70 8.93 -5.19 -5.70
C LEU A 70 8.38 -3.77 -5.91
N ALA A 71 9.26 -2.78 -6.08
CA ALA A 71 8.86 -1.40 -6.37
C ALA A 71 8.13 -1.29 -7.70
N ALA A 72 8.61 -1.97 -8.74
CA ALA A 72 7.94 -2.01 -10.05
C ALA A 72 6.58 -2.70 -9.95
N LEU A 73 6.47 -3.82 -9.22
CA LEU A 73 5.22 -4.57 -9.09
C LEU A 73 4.15 -3.76 -8.34
N ALA A 74 4.54 -3.03 -7.30
CA ALA A 74 3.62 -2.18 -6.53
C ALA A 74 3.33 -0.83 -7.21
N GLY A 75 4.29 -0.25 -7.95
CA GLY A 75 4.18 1.11 -8.49
C GLY A 75 3.77 1.21 -9.97
N ALA A 76 4.24 0.30 -10.83
CA ALA A 76 3.96 0.36 -12.27
C ALA A 76 2.46 0.29 -12.61
N PRO A 77 1.61 -0.49 -11.90
CA PRO A 77 0.17 -0.47 -12.13
C PRO A 77 -0.46 0.91 -11.94
N ALA A 78 0.05 1.76 -11.04
CA ALA A 78 -0.46 3.12 -10.85
C ALA A 78 -0.29 3.98 -12.11
N ILE A 79 0.89 3.87 -12.74
CA ILE A 79 1.19 4.57 -14.01
C ILE A 79 0.23 4.12 -15.11
N LEU A 80 0.02 2.81 -15.23
CA LEU A 80 -0.95 2.25 -16.17
C LEU A 80 -2.36 2.74 -15.87
N GLY A 81 -2.75 2.77 -14.61
CA GLY A 81 -4.03 3.29 -14.15
C GLY A 81 -4.23 4.74 -14.56
N THR A 82 -3.22 5.59 -14.37
CA THR A 82 -3.30 7.01 -14.77
C THR A 82 -3.49 7.18 -16.26
N TRP A 83 -2.76 6.43 -17.09
CA TRP A 83 -2.98 6.47 -18.53
C TRP A 83 -4.38 5.98 -18.89
N ILE A 84 -4.81 4.83 -18.37
CA ILE A 84 -6.14 4.29 -18.67
C ILE A 84 -7.21 5.28 -18.22
N GLY A 85 -7.12 5.83 -17.01
CA GLY A 85 -8.10 6.78 -16.46
C GLY A 85 -8.16 8.09 -17.24
N ALA A 86 -7.04 8.52 -17.82
CA ALA A 86 -6.97 9.74 -18.63
C ALA A 86 -7.68 9.60 -20.00
N PHE A 87 -7.75 8.39 -20.55
CA PHE A 87 -8.34 8.14 -21.87
C PHE A 87 -9.71 7.43 -21.82
N VAL A 88 -9.93 6.56 -20.83
CA VAL A 88 -11.11 5.71 -20.69
C VAL A 88 -11.43 5.49 -19.20
N TYR A 89 -12.18 6.40 -18.60
CA TYR A 89 -12.62 6.27 -17.21
C TYR A 89 -13.88 5.41 -17.08
N SER A 90 -13.89 4.50 -16.09
CA SER A 90 -15.07 3.75 -15.68
C SER A 90 -15.09 3.57 -14.15
N PRO A 91 -16.09 4.14 -13.44
CA PRO A 91 -16.24 3.97 -12.00
C PRO A 91 -16.31 2.51 -11.55
N PHE A 92 -16.85 1.64 -12.40
CA PHE A 92 -16.96 0.20 -12.14
C PHE A 92 -15.57 -0.45 -11.95
N TRP A 93 -14.64 -0.18 -12.88
CA TRP A 93 -13.29 -0.75 -12.82
C TRP A 93 -12.49 -0.18 -11.66
N THR A 94 -12.58 1.13 -11.39
CA THR A 94 -11.97 1.75 -10.21
C THR A 94 -12.46 1.08 -8.92
N THR A 95 -13.76 0.85 -8.79
CA THR A 95 -14.34 0.19 -7.60
C THR A 95 -13.82 -1.23 -7.43
N ILE A 96 -13.75 -2.02 -8.50
CA ILE A 96 -13.23 -3.40 -8.44
C ILE A 96 -11.77 -3.43 -7.98
N PHE A 97 -10.90 -2.61 -8.57
CA PHE A 97 -9.48 -2.62 -8.22
C PHE A 97 -9.22 -2.12 -6.79
N LEU A 98 -9.97 -1.11 -6.33
CA LEU A 98 -9.93 -0.68 -4.94
C LEU A 98 -10.41 -1.80 -3.98
N ALA A 99 -11.49 -2.51 -4.33
CA ALA A 99 -11.97 -3.63 -3.53
C ALA A 99 -10.96 -4.78 -3.43
N ILE A 100 -10.26 -5.09 -4.52
CA ILE A 100 -9.13 -6.05 -4.52
C ILE A 100 -8.02 -5.56 -3.58
N GLY A 101 -7.68 -4.28 -3.65
CA GLY A 101 -6.69 -3.65 -2.77
C GLY A 101 -7.04 -3.75 -1.29
N ILE A 102 -8.29 -3.47 -0.92
CA ILE A 102 -8.79 -3.63 0.46
C ILE A 102 -8.60 -5.08 0.92
N GLY A 103 -8.94 -6.05 0.07
CA GLY A 103 -8.72 -7.47 0.35
C GLY A 103 -7.25 -7.83 0.56
N ALA A 104 -6.36 -7.25 -0.25
CA ALA A 104 -4.91 -7.42 -0.11
C ALA A 104 -4.38 -6.84 1.20
N ILE A 105 -4.80 -5.62 1.56
CA ILE A 105 -4.40 -4.96 2.82
C ILE A 105 -4.87 -5.78 4.02
N LEU A 106 -6.11 -6.30 4.00
CA LEU A 106 -6.59 -7.18 5.07
C LEU A 106 -5.71 -8.43 5.21
N GLN A 107 -5.32 -9.04 4.10
CA GLN A 107 -4.41 -10.19 4.11
C GLN A 107 -3.02 -9.82 4.66
N VAL A 108 -2.49 -8.64 4.33
CA VAL A 108 -1.24 -8.11 4.91
C VAL A 108 -1.36 -7.99 6.42
N ILE A 109 -2.44 -7.37 6.92
CA ILE A 109 -2.66 -7.20 8.36
C ILE A 109 -2.67 -8.56 9.06
N VAL A 110 -3.35 -9.56 8.48
CA VAL A 110 -3.37 -10.92 9.02
C VAL A 110 -1.98 -11.54 9.05
N GLU A 111 -1.23 -11.47 7.95
CA GLU A 111 0.09 -12.10 7.86
C GLU A 111 1.15 -11.40 8.72
N VAL A 112 1.14 -10.06 8.78
CA VAL A 112 1.99 -9.28 9.70
C VAL A 112 1.63 -9.57 11.15
N SER A 113 0.34 -9.65 11.49
CA SER A 113 -0.09 -10.02 12.85
C SER A 113 0.37 -11.42 13.23
N ARG A 114 0.28 -12.38 12.30
CA ARG A 114 0.80 -13.74 12.49
C ARG A 114 2.32 -13.76 12.64
N LEU A 115 3.03 -12.95 11.85
CA LEU A 115 4.49 -12.80 11.94
C LEU A 115 4.90 -12.29 13.33
N ILE A 116 4.24 -11.23 13.82
CA ILE A 116 4.50 -10.64 15.14
C ILE A 116 4.20 -11.66 16.24
N ARG A 117 3.04 -12.32 16.19
CA ARG A 117 2.67 -13.36 17.17
C ARG A 117 3.70 -14.47 17.25
N ARG A 118 4.12 -15.03 16.11
CA ARG A 118 5.15 -16.08 16.05
C ARG A 118 6.50 -15.59 16.57
N ALA A 119 6.84 -14.33 16.36
CA ALA A 119 8.07 -13.74 16.88
C ALA A 119 8.04 -13.59 18.40
N GLN A 120 6.91 -13.15 18.97
CA GLN A 120 6.69 -13.01 20.42
C GLN A 120 6.66 -14.38 21.11
N GLU A 121 5.96 -15.36 20.54
CA GLU A 121 5.93 -16.75 21.04
C GLU A 121 7.34 -17.35 21.15
N ARG A 122 8.22 -17.09 20.17
CA ARG A 122 9.63 -17.52 20.22
C ARG A 122 10.46 -16.79 21.26
N ALA A 123 10.09 -15.57 21.62
CA ALA A 123 10.73 -14.78 22.66
C ALA A 123 10.18 -15.10 24.07
N GLY A 124 9.15 -15.94 24.18
CA GLY A 124 8.45 -16.19 25.45
C GLY A 124 7.59 -14.99 25.91
N GLU A 125 7.28 -14.07 25.02
CA GLU A 125 6.50 -12.86 25.31
C GLU A 125 5.01 -13.02 24.90
N PRO A 126 4.08 -12.33 25.58
CA PRO A 126 2.70 -12.24 25.13
C PRO A 126 2.57 -11.64 23.74
N ALA A 127 1.55 -12.03 22.98
CA ALA A 127 1.29 -11.46 21.65
C ALA A 127 1.07 -9.93 21.63
N LEU A 128 0.64 -9.36 22.76
CA LEU A 128 0.42 -7.94 22.94
C LEU A 128 1.36 -7.41 24.02
N THR A 129 2.40 -6.70 23.60
CA THR A 129 3.31 -5.95 24.47
C THR A 129 3.14 -4.45 24.25
N TRP A 130 3.72 -3.64 25.13
CA TRP A 130 3.76 -2.19 24.95
C TRP A 130 4.44 -1.78 23.63
N ALA A 131 5.42 -2.55 23.17
CA ALA A 131 6.10 -2.31 21.89
C ALA A 131 5.18 -2.59 20.70
N THR A 132 4.49 -3.73 20.66
CA THR A 132 3.57 -4.06 19.56
C THR A 132 2.36 -3.14 19.53
N PHE A 133 1.82 -2.81 20.71
CA PHE A 133 0.71 -1.85 20.84
C PHE A 133 1.15 -0.45 20.42
N GLY A 134 2.29 0.02 20.92
CA GLY A 134 2.85 1.32 20.57
C GLY A 134 3.14 1.45 19.07
N GLY A 135 3.71 0.40 18.45
CA GLY A 135 3.93 0.36 17.01
C GLY A 135 2.63 0.41 16.19
N ALA A 136 1.61 -0.35 16.58
CA ALA A 136 0.31 -0.32 15.92
C ALA A 136 -0.40 1.03 16.08
N ALA A 137 -0.41 1.59 17.30
CA ALA A 137 -1.00 2.89 17.58
C ALA A 137 -0.28 4.01 16.83
N ALA A 138 1.06 3.99 16.80
CA ALA A 138 1.86 4.93 16.03
C ALA A 138 1.59 4.81 14.53
N GLY A 139 1.47 3.59 14.00
CA GLY A 139 1.11 3.35 12.59
C GLY A 139 -0.26 3.95 12.23
N ILE A 140 -1.28 3.72 13.07
CA ILE A 140 -2.62 4.30 12.89
C ILE A 140 -2.56 5.83 12.99
N ALA A 141 -1.80 6.37 13.96
CA ALA A 141 -1.66 7.81 14.13
C ALA A 141 -0.98 8.46 12.91
N VAL A 142 0.11 7.87 12.41
CA VAL A 142 0.77 8.32 11.18
C VAL A 142 -0.20 8.27 10.02
N MET A 143 -0.90 7.15 9.80
CA MET A 143 -1.90 7.02 8.74
C MET A 143 -2.99 8.11 8.82
N TYR A 144 -3.54 8.36 10.00
CA TYR A 144 -4.58 9.38 10.20
C TYR A 144 -4.04 10.79 10.01
N LEU A 145 -2.85 11.10 10.53
CA LEU A 145 -2.19 12.40 10.33
C LEU A 145 -1.89 12.63 8.85
N THR A 146 -1.40 11.63 8.13
CA THR A 146 -1.16 11.74 6.69
C THR A 146 -2.47 12.00 5.94
N ALA A 147 -3.58 11.35 6.31
CA ALA A 147 -4.88 11.60 5.70
C ALA A 147 -5.38 13.03 5.96
N LEU A 148 -5.19 13.56 7.18
CA LEU A 148 -5.54 14.94 7.51
C LEU A 148 -4.70 15.97 6.77
N LEU A 149 -3.39 15.75 6.67
CA LEU A 149 -2.49 16.66 5.96
C LEU A 149 -2.75 16.68 4.46
N VAL A 150 -3.19 15.56 3.90
CA VAL A 150 -3.59 15.47 2.51
C VAL A 150 -4.92 16.17 2.30
N ALA A 151 -5.89 16.01 3.21
CA ALA A 151 -7.24 16.57 3.10
C ALA A 151 -7.39 18.07 3.46
N ALA A 152 -6.33 18.69 3.99
CA ALA A 152 -6.29 20.09 4.41
C ALA A 152 -5.75 21.02 3.31
#